data_AF-A0A9D6IP68-F1
#
_entry.id   AF-A0A9D6IP68-F1
#
_cell.length_a   1.000
_cell.length_b   1.000
_cell.length_c   1.000
_cell.angle_alpha   90.00
_cell.angle_beta   90.00
_cell.angle_gamma   90.00
#
_symmetry.space_group_name_H-M   'P 1'
#
loop_
_entity.id
_entity.type
_entity.pdbx_description
1 polymer ?
#
loop_
_entity_poly.entity_id
_entity_poly.type
_entity_poly.pdbx_seq_one_letter_code
_entity_poly.pdbx_strand_id
1 'polypeptide(L)'
;MHRQEGGDHTGRSAVRRFAHDLGNGIRISVRPARACRPWLDAHGLKIIFATTILTLPLAVEPRVLLLDEPFGALDARVRQELRRWLRRLHDDLHITGVFVTHDQEEALEVADRVVVMNHGRAVQVGTPEEVYHHPASPFVYHFLGKVNLFHGRVEAGQVYVGDIAMGLPGDSAPDAAEAKVYVRPHHFDIDRKPNGRGHFRARVVHINPAGPQVKVEVLTEWGEMAHVDLPEERYQTLGLGKGDEVYVSLKEERVFVET
;
A
#
# COMPACT_ATOMS: atom_id res chain seq x y z
N MET A 1 16.20 -16.52 44.99
CA MET A 1 16.67 -17.69 44.22
C MET A 1 15.97 -17.65 42.87
N HIS A 2 16.75 -17.59 41.81
CA HIS A 2 16.46 -17.46 40.37
C HIS A 2 15.00 -17.54 39.87
N ARG A 3 14.59 -16.48 39.15
CA ARG A 3 13.69 -16.59 37.99
C ARG A 3 14.35 -15.91 36.80
N GLN A 4 14.65 -16.70 35.77
CA GLN A 4 15.11 -16.26 34.46
C GLN A 4 13.96 -15.52 33.77
N GLU A 5 14.22 -14.31 33.27
CA GLU A 5 13.38 -13.67 32.25
C GLU A 5 14.10 -13.78 30.91
N GLY A 6 13.69 -14.78 30.12
CA GLY A 6 13.93 -14.81 28.68
C GLY A 6 13.04 -13.75 28.03
N GLY A 7 13.63 -12.63 27.64
CA GLY A 7 12.93 -11.45 27.11
C GLY A 7 13.40 -11.05 25.71
N ASP A 8 12.76 -11.68 24.73
CA ASP A 8 12.50 -11.23 23.36
C ASP A 8 13.65 -10.61 22.53
N HIS A 9 14.16 -11.43 21.61
CA HIS A 9 15.24 -11.15 20.66
C HIS A 9 14.71 -10.80 19.24
N THR A 10 13.40 -10.64 19.07
CA THR A 10 12.77 -10.79 17.75
C THR A 10 12.83 -9.50 16.90
N GLY A 11 12.48 -8.33 17.44
CA GLY A 11 12.51 -7.06 16.68
C GLY A 11 13.91 -6.54 16.33
N ARG A 12 14.88 -6.69 17.25
CA ARG A 12 16.31 -6.39 16.98
C ARG A 12 16.88 -7.29 15.89
N SER A 13 16.40 -8.53 15.79
CA SER A 13 16.84 -9.46 14.76
C SER A 13 16.27 -9.11 13.39
N ALA A 14 15.06 -8.54 13.29
CA ALA A 14 14.45 -8.23 11.99
C ALA A 14 15.17 -7.10 11.24
N VAL A 15 15.39 -5.93 11.87
CA VAL A 15 16.10 -4.81 11.25
C VAL A 15 17.59 -5.14 11.02
N ARG A 16 18.20 -5.92 11.93
CA ARG A 16 19.61 -6.32 11.83
C ARG A 16 19.85 -7.44 10.82
N ARG A 17 18.90 -8.38 10.67
CA ARG A 17 18.89 -9.40 9.62
C ARG A 17 18.57 -8.78 8.27
N PHE A 18 17.68 -7.79 8.21
CA PHE A 18 17.42 -6.99 7.02
C PHE A 18 18.64 -6.17 6.56
N ALA A 19 19.32 -5.50 7.49
CA ALA A 19 20.60 -4.85 7.25
C ALA A 19 21.72 -5.82 6.80
N HIS A 20 21.62 -7.08 7.20
CA HIS A 20 22.56 -8.15 6.86
C HIS A 20 22.22 -8.82 5.51
N ASP A 21 20.94 -8.98 5.18
CA ASP A 21 20.45 -9.61 3.95
C ASP A 21 20.49 -8.65 2.74
N LEU A 22 20.48 -7.33 2.98
CA LEU A 22 20.68 -6.31 1.95
C LEU A 22 22.15 -6.15 1.49
N GLY A 23 23.13 -6.76 2.16
CA GLY A 23 24.52 -6.54 1.83
C GLY A 23 25.42 -7.74 2.15
N ASN A 24 25.94 -8.37 1.09
CA ASN A 24 27.23 -9.04 1.14
C ASN A 24 28.30 -8.02 1.60
N GLY A 25 28.51 -7.89 2.92
CA GLY A 25 29.69 -7.23 3.50
C GLY A 25 29.55 -5.82 4.09
N ILE A 26 28.36 -5.22 4.21
CA ILE A 26 28.21 -3.87 4.80
C ILE A 26 27.87 -3.97 6.30
N ARG A 27 28.82 -3.63 7.19
CA ARG A 27 28.55 -3.47 8.64
C ARG A 27 27.68 -2.23 8.87
N ILE A 28 26.37 -2.40 8.97
CA ILE A 28 25.45 -1.37 9.46
C ILE A 28 25.53 -1.33 10.99
N SER A 29 26.15 -0.28 11.54
CA SER A 29 26.12 0.01 12.98
C SER A 29 24.80 0.69 13.33
N VAL A 30 23.72 -0.09 13.46
CA VAL A 30 22.50 0.38 14.10
C VAL A 30 22.79 0.50 15.59
N ARG A 31 23.14 1.70 16.07
CA ARG A 31 23.01 2.01 17.50
C ARG A 31 21.57 2.41 17.73
N PRO A 32 20.74 1.58 18.38
CA PRO A 32 19.43 2.06 18.81
C PRO A 32 19.70 3.19 19.80
N ALA A 33 19.22 4.40 19.49
CA ALA A 33 18.89 5.32 20.56
C ALA A 33 17.98 4.53 21.51
N ARG A 34 18.31 4.47 22.80
CA ARG A 34 17.58 3.65 23.79
C ARG A 34 16.06 3.96 23.83
N ALA A 35 15.63 5.03 23.16
CA ALA A 35 14.26 5.50 22.99
C ALA A 35 13.38 4.71 22.00
N CYS A 36 13.91 3.94 21.04
CA CYS A 36 13.06 3.35 19.97
C CYS A 36 12.36 2.02 20.32
N ARG A 37 12.69 1.38 21.47
CA ARG A 37 12.12 0.07 21.84
C ARG A 37 10.66 0.15 22.30
N PRO A 38 10.26 1.08 23.19
CA PRO A 38 8.85 1.32 23.48
C PRO A 38 8.07 1.75 22.22
N TRP A 39 8.74 2.38 21.25
CA TRP A 39 8.12 2.99 20.08
C TRP A 39 7.80 2.01 18.93
N LEU A 40 8.59 0.95 18.74
CA LEU A 40 8.29 -0.15 17.80
C LEU A 40 7.16 -1.05 18.30
N ASP A 41 7.03 -1.21 19.62
CA ASP A 41 6.01 -2.04 20.24
C ASP A 41 4.68 -1.29 20.47
N ALA A 42 4.72 0.06 20.58
CA ALA A 42 3.52 0.89 20.84
C ALA A 42 2.79 1.40 19.59
N HIS A 43 3.42 1.40 18.41
CA HIS A 43 2.83 1.93 17.18
C HIS A 43 2.88 0.85 16.10
N GLY A 44 1.74 0.19 15.88
CA GLY A 44 1.54 -0.84 14.86
C GLY A 44 1.73 -0.30 13.44
N LEU A 45 2.11 -1.21 12.54
CA LEU A 45 2.31 -1.05 11.08
C LEU A 45 3.27 0.08 10.67
N LYS A 46 4.39 -0.27 10.01
CA LYS A 46 5.42 0.71 9.60
C LYS A 46 5.92 0.42 8.21
N ILE A 47 6.28 1.46 7.48
CA ILE A 47 7.06 1.33 6.25
C ILE A 47 8.48 1.77 6.55
N ILE A 48 9.44 0.92 6.20
CA ILE A 48 10.86 1.25 6.25
C ILE A 48 11.36 1.41 4.82
N PHE A 49 11.96 2.55 4.51
CA PHE A 49 12.73 2.75 3.28
C PHE A 49 14.16 2.39 3.55
N ALA A 50 14.77 1.68 2.62
CA ALA A 50 16.17 1.35 2.71
C ALA A 50 16.83 1.59 1.36
N THR A 51 17.62 2.66 1.27
CA THR A 51 18.35 2.97 0.06
C THR A 51 19.74 2.33 0.11
N THR A 52 20.02 1.38 -0.79
CA THR A 52 21.29 0.63 -0.82
C THR A 52 22.25 1.19 -1.88
N ILE A 53 23.55 1.31 -1.53
CA ILE A 53 24.68 2.04 -2.20
C ILE A 53 25.50 1.19 -3.19
N LEU A 54 26.38 1.82 -4.00
CA LEU A 54 27.76 1.33 -4.14
C LEU A 54 28.91 2.39 -4.20
N THR A 55 29.92 2.12 -3.35
CA THR A 55 31.37 2.49 -3.24
C THR A 55 31.96 3.79 -3.82
N LEU A 56 32.47 4.63 -2.91
CA LEU A 56 33.65 5.47 -3.15
C LEU A 56 34.71 5.22 -2.06
N PRO A 57 35.98 5.00 -2.43
CA PRO A 57 37.06 4.99 -1.48
C PRO A 57 37.39 6.44 -1.09
N LEU A 58 37.46 6.68 0.22
CA LEU A 58 38.10 7.80 0.92
C LEU A 58 37.15 8.83 1.55
N ALA A 59 37.55 9.19 2.78
CA ALA A 59 37.15 10.31 3.63
C ALA A 59 35.79 10.22 4.37
N VAL A 60 35.89 9.86 5.65
CA VAL A 60 35.10 10.21 6.86
C VAL A 60 33.76 10.96 6.69
N GLU A 61 32.83 10.44 5.88
CA GLU A 61 31.43 10.87 5.80
C GLU A 61 30.50 9.85 6.51
N PRO A 62 29.35 10.27 7.07
CA PRO A 62 28.46 9.35 7.76
C PRO A 62 27.95 8.29 6.78
N ARG A 63 28.32 7.02 7.03
CA ARG A 63 28.04 5.90 6.11
C ARG A 63 26.55 5.54 5.99
N VAL A 64 25.70 6.09 6.86
CA VAL A 64 24.25 5.82 6.94
C VAL A 64 23.54 7.03 7.54
N LEU A 65 22.55 7.57 6.83
CA LEU A 65 21.56 8.53 7.35
C LEU A 65 20.33 7.76 7.86
N LEU A 66 19.93 7.99 9.10
CA LEU A 66 18.72 7.39 9.69
C LEU A 66 17.75 8.51 10.06
N LEU A 67 16.56 8.54 9.46
CA LEU A 67 15.49 9.47 9.86
C LEU A 67 14.24 8.70 10.27
N ASP A 68 13.62 9.13 11.36
CA ASP A 68 12.39 8.56 11.89
C ASP A 68 11.29 9.62 11.80
N GLU A 69 10.25 9.34 11.02
CA GLU A 69 9.12 10.24 10.74
C GLU A 69 9.56 11.68 10.33
N PRO A 70 10.49 11.85 9.36
CA PRO A 70 11.09 13.15 9.05
C PRO A 70 10.08 14.21 8.59
N PHE A 71 8.88 13.79 8.22
CA PHE A 71 7.86 14.61 7.60
C PHE A 71 6.59 14.79 8.46
N GLY A 72 6.43 14.00 9.52
CA GLY A 72 5.14 13.82 10.20
C GLY A 72 4.56 15.09 10.83
N ALA A 73 5.41 16.02 11.28
CA ALA A 73 4.99 17.26 11.94
C ALA A 73 4.88 18.48 11.00
N LEU A 74 5.10 18.29 9.70
CA LEU A 74 5.18 19.39 8.74
C LEU A 74 3.87 19.61 7.99
N ASP A 75 3.59 20.87 7.64
CA ASP A 75 2.50 21.20 6.73
C ASP A 75 2.75 20.61 5.32
N ALA A 76 1.68 20.47 4.55
CA ALA A 76 1.72 19.78 3.26
C ALA A 76 2.72 20.40 2.26
N ARG A 77 2.87 21.73 2.26
CA ARG A 77 3.77 22.40 1.31
C ARG A 77 5.23 22.17 1.70
N VAL A 78 5.57 22.42 2.96
CA VAL A 78 6.94 22.22 3.46
C VAL A 78 7.33 20.75 3.37
N ARG A 79 6.39 19.84 3.63
CA ARG A 79 6.56 18.40 3.42
C ARG A 79 6.97 18.09 1.99
N GLN A 80 6.24 18.60 1.00
CA GLN A 80 6.55 18.38 -0.42
C GLN A 80 7.89 19.00 -0.84
N GLU A 81 8.25 20.16 -0.30
CA GLU A 81 9.55 20.79 -0.55
C GLU A 81 10.70 19.94 0.02
N LEU A 82 10.53 19.39 1.23
CA LEU A 82 11.52 18.52 1.86
C LEU A 82 11.64 17.15 1.20
N ARG A 83 10.54 16.54 0.73
CA ARG A 83 10.59 15.29 -0.08
C ARG A 83 11.47 15.48 -1.31
N ARG A 84 11.24 16.58 -2.05
CA ARG A 84 12.02 16.93 -3.25
C ARG A 84 13.48 17.27 -2.93
N TRP A 85 13.75 17.93 -1.81
CA TRP A 85 15.10 18.19 -1.37
C TRP A 85 15.83 16.90 -0.97
N LEU A 86 15.18 16.00 -0.24
CA LEU A 86 15.76 14.70 0.15
C LEU A 86 16.05 13.81 -1.07
N ARG A 87 15.19 13.79 -2.08
CA ARG A 87 15.46 13.05 -3.32
C ARG A 87 16.71 13.59 -4.03
N ARG A 88 16.83 14.91 -4.17
CA ARG A 88 18.03 15.55 -4.75
C ARG A 88 19.29 15.29 -3.93
N LEU A 89 19.21 15.42 -2.61
CA LEU A 89 20.33 15.13 -1.71
C LEU A 89 20.81 13.69 -1.87
N HIS A 90 19.86 12.74 -1.98
CA HIS A 90 20.16 11.34 -2.23
C HIS A 90 20.86 11.15 -3.58
N ASP A 91 20.34 11.76 -4.65
CA ASP A 91 20.88 11.65 -6.00
C ASP A 91 22.28 12.29 -6.13
N ASP A 92 22.53 13.40 -5.43
CA ASP A 92 23.80 14.13 -5.48
C ASP A 92 24.90 13.46 -4.63
N LEU A 93 24.56 13.01 -3.42
CA LEU A 93 25.55 12.55 -2.43
C LEU A 93 25.72 11.03 -2.35
N HIS A 94 24.85 10.25 -3.01
CA HIS A 94 24.89 8.78 -3.03
C HIS A 94 25.03 8.15 -1.62
N ILE A 95 24.43 8.78 -0.62
CA ILE A 95 24.44 8.30 0.77
C ILE A 95 23.41 7.19 0.97
N THR A 96 23.72 6.15 1.75
CA THR A 96 22.64 5.27 2.25
C THR A 96 21.79 6.05 3.23
N GLY A 97 20.52 6.19 2.89
CA GLY A 97 19.48 6.60 3.82
C GLY A 97 18.58 5.43 4.19
N VAL A 98 18.24 5.31 5.47
CA VAL A 98 17.11 4.49 5.92
C VAL A 98 16.13 5.44 6.60
N PHE A 99 14.92 5.46 6.09
CA PHE A 99 13.87 6.37 6.54
C PHE A 99 12.70 5.52 7.03
N VAL A 100 12.11 5.88 8.15
CA VAL A 100 10.92 5.21 8.70
C VAL A 100 9.76 6.18 8.64
N THR A 101 8.63 5.74 8.09
CA THR A 101 7.38 6.53 8.08
C THR A 101 6.17 5.62 8.25
N HIS A 102 5.05 6.22 8.59
CA HIS A 102 3.71 5.65 8.48
C HIS A 102 2.95 6.16 7.24
N ASP A 103 3.46 7.18 6.54
CA ASP A 103 2.85 7.75 5.34
C ASP A 103 3.29 7.00 4.06
N GLN A 104 2.33 6.40 3.38
CA GLN A 104 2.56 5.60 2.18
C GLN A 104 2.93 6.45 0.96
N GLU A 105 2.54 7.71 0.90
CA GLU A 105 2.91 8.57 -0.24
C GLU A 105 4.38 8.97 -0.14
N GLU A 106 4.85 9.29 1.08
CA GLU A 106 6.27 9.54 1.35
C GLU A 106 7.15 8.39 0.91
N ALA A 107 6.65 7.20 1.20
CA ALA A 107 7.26 5.94 0.89
C ALA A 107 7.56 5.75 -0.59
N LEU A 108 6.51 5.92 -1.38
CA LEU A 108 6.50 5.61 -2.79
C LEU A 108 7.15 6.73 -3.61
N GLU A 109 7.16 7.96 -3.09
CA GLU A 109 7.71 9.14 -3.79
C GLU A 109 9.24 9.27 -3.64
N VAL A 110 9.81 8.89 -2.49
CA VAL A 110 11.23 9.20 -2.18
C VAL A 110 12.15 7.98 -2.29
N ALA A 111 11.64 6.77 -2.06
CA ALA A 111 12.48 5.60 -1.88
C ALA A 111 12.79 4.85 -3.18
N ASP A 112 14.03 4.39 -3.34
CA ASP A 112 14.36 3.41 -4.40
C ASP A 112 13.87 2.00 -4.04
N ARG A 113 13.79 1.69 -2.73
CA ARG A 113 13.23 0.44 -2.20
C ARG A 113 12.40 0.66 -0.95
N VAL A 114 11.31 -0.08 -0.89
CA VAL A 114 10.30 -0.04 0.18
C VAL A 114 10.25 -1.39 0.89
N VAL A 115 10.20 -1.34 2.22
CA VAL A 115 9.96 -2.49 3.09
C VAL A 115 8.67 -2.26 3.83
N VAL A 116 7.66 -3.05 3.51
CA VAL A 116 6.39 -3.02 4.22
C VAL A 116 6.51 -3.93 5.44
N MET A 117 6.25 -3.40 6.63
CA MET A 117 6.30 -4.16 7.87
C MET A 117 4.94 -4.33 8.52
N ASN A 118 4.70 -5.52 9.06
CA ASN A 118 3.54 -5.84 9.87
C ASN A 118 4.00 -6.56 11.16
N HIS A 119 3.55 -6.08 12.33
CA HIS A 119 3.93 -6.62 13.64
C HIS A 119 5.44 -6.91 13.80
N GLY A 120 6.28 -5.98 13.36
CA GLY A 120 7.74 -6.11 13.45
C GLY A 120 8.38 -7.10 12.47
N ARG A 121 7.62 -7.65 11.52
CA ARG A 121 8.11 -8.54 10.45
C ARG A 121 8.02 -7.84 9.10
N ALA A 122 9.04 -7.99 8.26
CA ALA A 122 8.96 -7.57 6.86
C ALA A 122 7.97 -8.50 6.13
N VAL A 123 6.93 -7.90 5.55
CA VAL A 123 5.92 -8.61 4.75
C VAL A 123 6.31 -8.63 3.29
N GLN A 124 6.83 -7.50 2.79
CA GLN A 124 7.27 -7.37 1.41
C GLN A 124 8.43 -6.38 1.31
N VAL A 125 9.36 -6.67 0.42
CA VAL A 125 10.46 -5.78 0.05
C VAL A 125 10.50 -5.70 -1.48
N GLY A 126 10.52 -4.48 -2.03
CA GLY A 126 10.59 -4.26 -3.47
C GLY A 126 10.82 -2.80 -3.82
N THR A 127 10.81 -2.45 -5.10
CA THR A 127 10.69 -1.06 -5.55
C THR A 127 9.30 -0.50 -5.22
N PRO A 128 9.08 0.83 -5.19
CA PRO A 128 7.75 1.41 -5.05
C PRO A 128 6.73 0.83 -6.04
N GLU A 129 7.14 0.65 -7.29
CA GLU A 129 6.30 0.08 -8.35
C GLU A 129 5.93 -1.38 -8.05
N GLU A 130 6.91 -2.21 -7.67
CA GLU A 130 6.67 -3.61 -7.33
C GLU A 130 5.73 -3.77 -6.13
N VAL A 131 5.96 -3.02 -5.04
CA VAL A 131 5.12 -3.15 -3.84
C VAL A 131 3.69 -2.65 -4.08
N TYR A 132 3.51 -1.65 -4.94
CA TYR A 132 2.20 -1.08 -5.24
C TYR A 132 1.40 -1.93 -6.24
N HIS A 133 2.04 -2.37 -7.34
CA HIS A 133 1.40 -3.07 -8.45
C HIS A 133 1.41 -4.60 -8.32
N HIS A 134 2.34 -5.14 -7.55
CA HIS A 134 2.48 -6.58 -7.28
C HIS A 134 2.60 -6.85 -5.77
N PRO A 135 1.58 -6.51 -4.97
CA PRO A 135 1.63 -6.77 -3.53
C PRO A 135 1.65 -8.27 -3.22
N ALA A 136 2.45 -8.66 -2.24
CA ALA A 136 2.67 -10.04 -1.84
C ALA A 136 1.56 -10.61 -0.94
N SER A 137 0.66 -9.75 -0.43
CA SER A 137 -0.47 -10.17 0.40
C SER A 137 -1.62 -9.15 0.35
N PRO A 138 -2.86 -9.57 0.70
CA PRO A 138 -4.00 -8.66 0.88
C PRO A 138 -3.70 -7.54 1.87
N PHE A 139 -2.92 -7.84 2.92
CA PHE A 139 -2.43 -6.84 3.86
C PHE A 139 -1.66 -5.72 3.14
N VAL A 140 -0.68 -6.04 2.31
CA VAL A 140 0.12 -5.01 1.60
C VAL A 140 -0.76 -4.23 0.62
N TYR A 141 -1.67 -4.91 -0.08
CA TYR A 141 -2.59 -4.27 -1.01
C TYR A 141 -3.52 -3.26 -0.32
N HIS A 142 -4.11 -3.65 0.82
CA HIS A 142 -4.94 -2.78 1.65
C HIS A 142 -4.13 -1.67 2.34
N PHE A 143 -2.90 -1.98 2.71
CA PHE A 143 -2.06 -1.06 3.46
C PHE A 143 -1.42 0.02 2.58
N LEU A 144 -1.18 -0.22 1.28
CA LEU A 144 -0.58 0.78 0.35
C LEU A 144 -1.62 1.60 -0.43
N GLY A 145 -2.89 1.56 -0.04
CA GLY A 145 -3.89 2.42 -0.65
C GLY A 145 -5.30 2.12 -0.20
N LYS A 146 -6.23 3.00 -0.59
CA LYS A 146 -7.65 2.76 -0.37
C LYS A 146 -8.10 1.60 -1.24
N VAL A 147 -8.86 0.68 -0.64
CA VAL A 147 -9.43 -0.48 -1.32
C VAL A 147 -10.89 -0.64 -0.90
N ASN A 148 -11.69 -1.12 -1.83
CA ASN A 148 -13.00 -1.68 -1.57
C ASN A 148 -12.84 -3.17 -1.26
N LEU A 149 -13.52 -3.64 -0.23
CA LEU A 149 -13.59 -5.04 0.15
C LEU A 149 -14.98 -5.55 -0.18
N PHE A 150 -15.06 -6.62 -0.96
CA PHE A 150 -16.29 -7.29 -1.32
C PHE A 150 -16.25 -8.74 -0.87
N HIS A 151 -17.41 -9.29 -0.51
CA HIS A 151 -17.58 -10.72 -0.30
C HIS A 151 -18.08 -11.33 -1.62
N GLY A 152 -17.25 -12.17 -2.21
CA GLY A 152 -17.56 -12.93 -3.41
C GLY A 152 -17.75 -14.42 -3.11
N ARG A 153 -18.27 -15.13 -4.10
CA ARG A 153 -18.45 -16.58 -4.03
C ARG A 153 -17.63 -17.26 -5.13
N VAL A 154 -16.97 -18.34 -4.77
CA VAL A 154 -16.27 -19.21 -5.72
C VAL A 154 -17.28 -20.09 -6.45
N GLU A 155 -17.28 -20.05 -7.78
CA GLU A 155 -18.07 -20.94 -8.62
C GLU A 155 -17.32 -21.22 -9.93
N ALA A 156 -17.19 -22.49 -10.31
CA ALA A 156 -16.57 -22.92 -11.56
C ALA A 156 -15.14 -22.37 -11.77
N GLY A 157 -14.37 -22.23 -10.69
CA GLY A 157 -13.00 -21.71 -10.73
C GLY A 157 -12.90 -20.18 -10.91
N GLN A 158 -14.00 -19.45 -10.76
CA GLN A 158 -14.04 -17.98 -10.75
C GLN A 158 -14.63 -17.46 -9.45
N VAL A 159 -14.33 -16.21 -9.10
CA VAL A 159 -14.99 -15.49 -8.00
C VAL A 159 -15.98 -14.51 -8.56
N TYR A 160 -17.22 -14.59 -8.07
CA TYR A 160 -18.30 -13.71 -8.46
C TYR A 160 -18.61 -12.69 -7.37
N VAL A 161 -18.71 -11.41 -7.76
CA VAL A 161 -19.27 -10.31 -6.96
C VAL A 161 -20.34 -9.62 -7.82
N GLY A 162 -21.61 -9.87 -7.52
CA GLY A 162 -22.69 -9.58 -8.48
C GLY A 162 -22.45 -10.38 -9.78
N ASP A 163 -22.55 -9.72 -10.93
CA ASP A 163 -22.26 -10.34 -12.24
C ASP A 163 -20.79 -10.21 -12.65
N ILE A 164 -19.92 -9.68 -11.78
CA ILE A 164 -18.48 -9.55 -12.05
C ILE A 164 -17.79 -10.88 -11.76
N ALA A 165 -17.29 -11.53 -12.80
CA ALA A 165 -16.44 -12.71 -12.70
C ALA A 165 -14.96 -12.32 -12.67
N MET A 166 -14.20 -12.86 -11.72
CA MET A 166 -12.76 -12.64 -11.56
C MET A 166 -12.03 -13.98 -11.49
N GLY A 167 -10.81 -14.02 -12.05
CA GLY A 167 -9.96 -15.20 -11.97
C GLY A 167 -9.48 -15.46 -10.54
N LEU A 168 -9.47 -16.72 -10.12
CA LEU A 168 -8.83 -17.14 -8.88
C LEU A 168 -7.31 -17.20 -9.05
N PRO A 169 -6.53 -16.52 -8.19
CA PRO A 169 -5.09 -16.71 -8.16
C PRO A 169 -4.74 -18.05 -7.46
N GLY A 170 -4.32 -19.06 -8.24
CA GLY A 170 -3.80 -20.34 -7.73
C GLY A 170 -4.71 -21.56 -7.96
N ASP A 171 -4.35 -22.68 -7.34
CA ASP A 171 -5.10 -23.94 -7.48
C ASP A 171 -6.48 -23.86 -6.81
N SER A 172 -7.47 -24.43 -7.51
CA SER A 172 -8.89 -24.47 -7.21
C SER A 172 -9.29 -24.39 -5.73
N ALA A 173 -9.91 -23.28 -5.33
CA ALA A 173 -10.72 -23.24 -4.12
C ALA A 173 -11.99 -24.09 -4.31
N PRO A 174 -12.55 -24.69 -3.24
CA PRO A 174 -13.79 -25.45 -3.33
C PRO A 174 -14.92 -24.58 -3.90
N ASP A 175 -15.74 -25.17 -4.77
CA ASP A 175 -16.96 -24.50 -5.23
C ASP A 175 -17.83 -24.12 -4.02
N ALA A 176 -18.46 -22.95 -4.12
CA ALA A 176 -19.22 -22.29 -3.06
C ALA A 176 -18.43 -21.82 -1.83
N ALA A 177 -17.10 -21.82 -1.87
CA ALA A 177 -16.30 -21.13 -0.85
C ALA A 177 -16.59 -19.61 -0.86
N GLU A 178 -16.57 -19.00 0.33
CA GLU A 178 -16.54 -17.55 0.45
C GLU A 178 -15.15 -17.04 0.06
N ALA A 179 -15.11 -15.90 -0.63
CA ALA A 179 -13.87 -15.25 -1.02
C ALA A 179 -13.97 -13.75 -0.72
N LYS A 180 -12.89 -13.16 -0.24
CA LYS A 180 -12.74 -11.71 -0.08
C LYS A 180 -12.06 -11.15 -1.30
N VAL A 181 -12.63 -10.10 -1.85
CA VAL A 181 -12.22 -9.48 -3.10
C VAL A 181 -11.84 -8.03 -2.82
N TYR A 182 -10.58 -7.68 -3.06
CA TYR A 182 -10.06 -6.34 -2.83
C TYR A 182 -9.85 -5.61 -4.16
N VAL A 183 -10.48 -4.45 -4.32
CA VAL A 183 -10.41 -3.66 -5.55
C VAL A 183 -10.11 -2.19 -5.23
N ARG A 184 -9.07 -1.62 -5.84
CA ARG A 184 -8.77 -0.20 -5.71
C ARG A 184 -9.87 0.65 -6.40
N PRO A 185 -10.28 1.81 -5.84
CA PRO A 185 -11.33 2.65 -6.42
C PRO A 185 -11.11 3.03 -7.89
N HIS A 186 -9.86 3.25 -8.32
CA HIS A 186 -9.54 3.60 -9.72
C HIS A 186 -9.60 2.42 -10.70
N HIS A 187 -9.68 1.18 -10.21
CA HIS A 187 -9.92 0.00 -11.05
C HIS A 187 -11.40 -0.18 -11.41
N PHE A 188 -12.31 0.60 -10.82
CA PHE A 188 -13.72 0.63 -11.21
C PHE A 188 -13.98 1.65 -12.33
N ASP A 189 -14.98 1.34 -13.16
CA ASP A 189 -15.67 2.30 -14.02
C ASP A 189 -17.16 2.33 -13.69
N ILE A 190 -17.82 3.41 -14.12
CA ILE A 190 -19.26 3.60 -13.98
C ILE A 190 -19.86 3.82 -15.37
N ASP A 191 -20.95 3.12 -15.66
CA ASP A 191 -21.78 3.35 -16.83
C ASP A 191 -23.24 3.56 -16.43
N ARG A 192 -23.98 4.34 -17.23
CA ARG A 192 -25.44 4.55 -17.05
C ARG A 192 -26.27 3.37 -17.57
N LYS A 193 -25.67 2.48 -18.35
CA LYS A 193 -26.31 1.31 -18.94
C LYS A 193 -25.31 0.16 -18.93
N PRO A 194 -25.77 -1.11 -18.91
CA PRO A 194 -24.89 -2.26 -19.08
C PRO A 194 -24.05 -2.12 -20.36
N ASN A 195 -22.74 -2.31 -20.23
CA ASN A 195 -21.77 -2.14 -21.32
C ASN A 195 -21.26 -3.48 -21.88
N GLY A 196 -21.89 -4.60 -21.49
CA GLY A 196 -21.50 -5.97 -21.87
C GLY A 196 -20.40 -6.57 -20.99
N ARG A 197 -19.81 -5.81 -20.06
CA ARG A 197 -18.95 -6.36 -18.99
C ARG A 197 -19.79 -6.82 -17.81
N GLY A 198 -19.23 -7.73 -17.02
CA GLY A 198 -19.76 -8.03 -15.69
C GLY A 198 -19.82 -6.76 -14.86
N HIS A 199 -20.92 -6.57 -14.15
CA HIS A 199 -21.18 -5.37 -13.37
C HIS A 199 -22.06 -5.69 -12.16
N PHE A 200 -22.15 -4.75 -11.22
CA PHE A 200 -23.21 -4.74 -10.23
C PHE A 200 -23.94 -3.41 -10.29
N ARG A 201 -25.22 -3.43 -9.90
CA ARG A 201 -26.01 -2.20 -9.79
C ARG A 201 -25.67 -1.47 -8.51
N ALA A 202 -25.60 -0.16 -8.60
CA ALA A 202 -25.39 0.69 -7.45
C ALA A 202 -26.12 2.03 -7.61
N ARG A 203 -26.36 2.70 -6.49
CA ARG A 203 -26.95 4.04 -6.46
C ARG A 203 -25.92 5.05 -5.96
N VAL A 204 -25.77 6.17 -6.67
CA VAL A 204 -24.83 7.22 -6.27
C VAL A 204 -25.31 7.90 -4.98
N VAL A 205 -24.48 7.86 -3.94
CA VAL A 205 -24.78 8.45 -2.62
C VAL A 205 -24.08 9.80 -2.46
N HIS A 206 -22.83 9.89 -2.88
CA HIS A 206 -22.01 11.09 -2.75
C HIS A 206 -21.03 11.22 -3.93
N ILE A 207 -20.72 12.46 -4.30
CA ILE A 207 -19.77 12.79 -5.35
C ILE A 207 -18.88 13.90 -4.82
N ASN A 208 -17.58 13.69 -4.87
CA ASN A 208 -16.57 14.70 -4.59
C ASN A 208 -15.76 14.96 -5.87
N PRO A 209 -16.09 16.02 -6.62
CA PRO A 209 -15.41 16.37 -7.87
C PRO A 209 -14.11 17.16 -7.66
N ALA A 210 -13.63 17.32 -6.42
CA ALA A 210 -12.44 18.11 -6.14
C ALA A 210 -11.16 17.35 -6.51
N GLY A 211 -10.63 17.61 -7.71
CA GLY A 211 -9.34 17.11 -8.19
C GLY A 211 -9.42 16.46 -9.57
N PRO A 212 -8.27 15.97 -10.09
CA PRO A 212 -8.22 15.31 -11.40
C PRO A 212 -8.96 13.96 -11.43
N GLN A 213 -9.17 13.36 -10.25
CA GLN A 213 -10.04 12.20 -10.06
C GLN A 213 -11.22 12.58 -9.18
N VAL A 214 -12.42 12.34 -9.69
CA VAL A 214 -13.70 12.50 -9.02
C VAL A 214 -13.97 11.25 -8.18
N LYS A 215 -14.12 11.43 -6.87
CA LYS A 215 -14.41 10.35 -5.93
C LYS A 215 -15.92 10.18 -5.84
N VAL A 216 -16.43 9.02 -6.24
CA VAL A 216 -17.85 8.70 -6.22
C VAL A 216 -18.09 7.61 -5.18
N GLU A 217 -19.04 7.85 -4.28
CA GLU A 217 -19.52 6.85 -3.34
C GLU A 217 -20.84 6.30 -3.82
N VAL A 218 -20.94 4.98 -3.91
CA VAL A 218 -22.13 4.27 -4.40
C VAL A 218 -22.57 3.24 -3.37
N LEU A 219 -23.88 3.09 -3.23
CA LEU A 219 -24.51 2.02 -2.46
C LEU A 219 -24.83 0.87 -3.41
N THR A 220 -24.18 -0.27 -3.21
CA THR A 220 -24.37 -1.48 -4.01
C THR A 220 -25.79 -2.05 -3.83
N GLU A 221 -26.26 -2.87 -4.78
CA GLU A 221 -27.58 -3.49 -4.71
C GLU A 221 -27.78 -4.46 -3.52
N TRP A 222 -26.69 -4.87 -2.89
CA TRP A 222 -26.65 -5.75 -1.72
C TRP A 222 -26.31 -5.01 -0.42
N GLY A 223 -26.26 -3.67 -0.44
CA GLY A 223 -26.30 -2.82 0.75
C GLY A 223 -24.96 -2.36 1.31
N GLU A 224 -23.85 -2.67 0.65
CA GLU A 224 -22.51 -2.17 1.03
C GLU A 224 -22.12 -0.90 0.26
N MET A 225 -21.30 -0.06 0.90
CA MET A 225 -20.75 1.15 0.29
C MET A 225 -19.49 0.82 -0.51
N ALA A 226 -19.40 1.32 -1.73
CA ALA A 226 -18.21 1.23 -2.57
C ALA A 226 -17.75 2.63 -3.00
N HIS A 227 -16.44 2.78 -3.13
CA HIS A 227 -15.75 3.98 -3.61
C HIS A 227 -15.21 3.74 -5.02
N VAL A 228 -15.49 4.66 -5.92
CA VAL A 228 -15.01 4.63 -7.31
C VAL A 228 -14.32 5.94 -7.65
N ASP A 229 -13.11 5.87 -8.17
CA ASP A 229 -12.36 7.04 -8.63
C ASP A 229 -12.47 7.13 -10.15
N LEU A 230 -13.12 8.18 -10.65
CA LEU A 230 -13.30 8.45 -12.07
C LEU A 230 -12.41 9.61 -12.53
N PRO A 231 -11.80 9.54 -13.72
CA PRO A 231 -11.24 10.74 -14.34
C PRO A 231 -12.31 11.83 -14.51
N GLU A 232 -11.92 13.10 -14.35
CA GLU A 232 -12.86 14.22 -14.45
C GLU A 232 -13.64 14.24 -15.78
N GLU A 233 -12.95 13.98 -16.91
CA GLU A 233 -13.56 13.89 -18.24
C GLU A 233 -14.66 12.81 -18.32
N ARG A 234 -14.41 11.65 -17.68
CA ARG A 234 -15.36 10.53 -17.64
C ARG A 234 -16.60 10.92 -16.83
N TYR A 235 -16.40 11.55 -15.67
CA TYR A 235 -17.49 12.07 -14.85
C TYR A 235 -18.34 13.11 -15.60
N GLN A 236 -17.71 14.07 -16.29
CA GLN A 236 -18.42 15.09 -17.08
C GLN A 236 -19.25 14.47 -18.19
N THR A 237 -18.71 13.48 -18.91
CA THR A 237 -19.42 12.76 -19.98
C THR A 237 -20.63 11.99 -19.45
N LEU A 238 -20.49 11.38 -18.27
CA LEU A 238 -21.59 10.66 -17.63
C LEU A 238 -22.62 11.60 -17.01
N GLY A 239 -22.27 12.84 -16.66
CA GLY A 239 -23.18 13.81 -16.03
C GLY A 239 -23.85 13.28 -14.76
N LEU A 240 -23.12 12.49 -13.96
CA LEU A 240 -23.70 11.76 -12.80
C LEU A 240 -24.25 12.72 -11.74
N GLY A 241 -25.43 12.39 -11.22
CA GLY A 241 -26.06 13.05 -10.09
C GLY A 241 -26.17 12.15 -8.86
N LYS A 242 -26.34 12.76 -7.68
CA LYS A 242 -26.70 12.02 -6.47
C LYS A 242 -28.08 11.39 -6.64
N GLY A 243 -28.19 10.10 -6.33
CA GLY A 243 -29.42 9.32 -6.46
C GLY A 243 -29.54 8.56 -7.78
N ASP A 244 -28.64 8.80 -8.74
CA ASP A 244 -28.64 8.08 -10.02
C ASP A 244 -28.36 6.58 -9.80
N GLU A 245 -29.09 5.74 -10.52
CA GLU A 245 -28.79 4.32 -10.66
C GLU A 245 -27.74 4.12 -11.74
N VAL A 246 -26.70 3.36 -11.41
CA VAL A 246 -25.53 3.15 -12.25
C VAL A 246 -25.08 1.70 -12.21
N TYR A 247 -24.28 1.34 -13.20
CA TYR A 247 -23.68 0.01 -13.36
C TYR A 247 -22.18 0.16 -13.16
N VAL A 248 -21.65 -0.50 -12.12
CA VAL A 248 -20.23 -0.44 -11.78
C VAL A 248 -19.54 -1.68 -12.31
N SER A 249 -18.46 -1.50 -13.07
CA SER A 249 -17.70 -2.59 -13.70
C SER A 249 -16.20 -2.45 -13.43
N LEU A 250 -15.44 -3.54 -13.59
CA LEU A 250 -13.99 -3.50 -13.50
C LEU A 250 -13.35 -3.02 -14.83
N LYS A 251 -12.37 -2.13 -14.72
CA LYS A 251 -11.47 -1.73 -15.82
C LYS A 251 -10.36 -2.75 -16.05
N GLU A 252 -9.82 -3.28 -14.95
CA GLU A 252 -8.70 -4.22 -14.94
C GLU A 252 -9.00 -5.39 -13.99
N GLU A 253 -8.48 -6.57 -14.33
CA GLU A 253 -8.65 -7.82 -13.56
C GLU A 253 -7.70 -7.91 -12.34
N ARG A 254 -6.95 -6.86 -12.01
CA ARG A 254 -6.06 -6.87 -10.84
C ARG A 254 -6.88 -6.77 -9.56
N VAL A 255 -7.27 -7.94 -9.09
CA VAL A 255 -8.08 -8.14 -7.91
C VAL A 255 -7.37 -9.12 -6.99
N PHE A 256 -7.27 -8.76 -5.71
CA PHE A 256 -6.79 -9.71 -4.71
C PHE A 256 -7.97 -10.51 -4.21
N VAL A 257 -7.87 -11.83 -4.34
CA VAL A 257 -8.83 -12.77 -3.84
C VAL A 257 -8.20 -13.53 -2.67
N GLU A 258 -8.84 -13.52 -1.52
CA GLU A 258 -8.48 -14.33 -0.35
C GLU A 258 -9.64 -15.28 -0.04
N THR A 259 -9.39 -16.59 -0.10
CA THR A 259 -10.34 -17.66 0.25
C THR A 259 -10.06 -18.21 1.63
#